data_AF-A0A964ISI2-F1
#
_entry.id   AF-A0A964ISI2-F1
#
_cell.length_a   1.000
_cell.length_b   1.000
_cell.length_c   1.000
_cell.angle_alpha   90.00
_cell.angle_beta   90.00
_cell.angle_gamma   90.00
#
_symmetry.space_group_name_H-M   'P 1'
#
loop_
_entity.id
_entity.type
_entity.pdbx_description
1 polymer ?
#
loop_
_entity_poly.entity_id
_entity_poly.type
_entity_poly.pdbx_seq_one_letter_code
_entity_poly.pdbx_strand_id
1 'polypeptide(L)' 'MLKEKGITGVIVVGTLANGGVMHTASAAALRGFKVVVPVDGMSSLNLNTLYLEQYTAWHLANGPVLVANVTLTKTDMIKF' A
#
# COMPACT_ATOMS: atom_id res chain seq x y z
N MET A 1 7.44 12.48 13.08
CA MET A 1 7.93 11.11 13.36
C MET A 1 8.67 10.39 12.21
N LEU A 2 8.21 10.29 10.96
CA LEU A 2 9.01 9.69 9.85
C LEU A 2 9.83 10.72 9.06
N LYS A 3 9.21 11.83 8.66
CA LYS A 3 9.90 12.91 7.93
C LYS A 3 11.04 13.54 8.73
N GLU A 4 10.86 13.70 10.03
CA GLU A 4 11.92 14.15 10.96
C GLU A 4 13.15 13.24 10.95
N LYS A 5 13.00 11.97 10.56
CA LYS A 5 14.10 11.00 10.44
C LYS A 5 14.69 10.96 9.01
N GLY A 6 14.31 11.88 8.13
CA GLY A 6 14.76 11.91 6.73
C GLY A 6 14.20 10.80 5.85
N ILE A 7 13.20 10.04 6.33
CA ILE A 7 12.59 8.95 5.55
C ILE A 7 11.70 9.56 4.46
N THR A 8 11.94 9.16 3.21
CA THR A 8 11.22 9.65 2.02
C THR A 8 10.29 8.61 1.40
N GLY A 9 10.45 7.33 1.77
CA GLY A 9 9.62 6.24 1.25
C GLY A 9 9.28 5.21 2.32
N VAL A 10 8.21 4.46 2.07
CA VAL A 10 7.70 3.41 2.95
C VAL A 10 7.30 2.18 2.14
N ILE A 11 7.51 1.00 2.71
CA ILE A 11 6.97 -0.26 2.21
C ILE A 11 5.82 -0.65 3.14
N VAL A 12 4.61 -0.81 2.60
CA VAL A 12 3.41 -1.07 3.40
C VAL A 12 2.95 -2.51 3.20
N VAL A 13 2.84 -3.24 4.31
CA VAL A 13 2.37 -4.63 4.40
C VAL A 13 1.46 -4.78 5.61
N GLY A 14 0.59 -5.79 5.66
CA GLY A 14 -0.24 -6.08 6.83
C GLY A 14 -1.69 -6.50 6.55
N THR A 15 -2.55 -6.33 7.56
CA THR A 15 -3.98 -6.71 7.55
C THR A 15 -4.80 -5.60 8.24
N LEU A 16 -6.02 -5.25 7.84
CA LEU A 16 -6.82 -5.68 6.67
C LEU A 16 -6.37 -4.94 5.40
N ALA A 17 -6.37 -5.60 4.24
CA ALA A 17 -5.92 -5.01 2.98
C ALA A 17 -6.70 -3.72 2.63
N ASN A 18 -8.03 -3.78 2.60
CA ASN A 18 -8.90 -2.65 2.27
C ASN A 18 -9.00 -1.61 3.39
N GLY A 19 -8.62 -1.98 4.62
CA GLY A 19 -8.65 -1.09 5.78
C GLY A 19 -7.25 -0.55 6.07
N GLY A 20 -6.49 -1.30 6.87
CA GLY A 20 -5.17 -0.91 7.35
C GLY A 20 -4.18 -0.62 6.23
N VAL A 21 -4.02 -1.52 5.26
CA VAL A 21 -3.02 -1.37 4.19
C VAL A 21 -3.41 -0.22 3.27
N MET A 22 -4.62 -0.25 2.72
CA MET A 22 -5.10 0.75 1.77
C MET A 22 -5.07 2.16 2.36
N HIS A 23 -5.65 2.38 3.55
CA HIS A 23 -5.68 3.72 4.14
C HIS A 23 -4.28 4.22 4.53
N THR A 24 -3.41 3.34 5.03
CA THR A 24 -2.03 3.71 5.38
C THR A 24 -1.22 4.08 4.14
N ALA A 25 -1.27 3.24 3.10
CA ALA A 25 -0.59 3.49 1.83
C ALA A 25 -1.08 4.77 1.16
N SER A 26 -2.41 4.95 1.05
CA SER A 26 -3.01 6.15 0.47
C SER A 26 -2.61 7.41 1.25
N ALA A 27 -2.70 7.37 2.59
CA ALA A 27 -2.38 8.52 3.41
C ALA A 27 -0.87 8.82 3.46
N ALA A 28 0.00 7.83 3.26
CA ALA A 28 1.44 8.05 3.07
C ALA A 28 1.71 8.71 1.71
N ALA A 29 1.10 8.21 0.63
CA ALA A 29 1.22 8.79 -0.71
C ALA A 29 0.74 10.25 -0.75
N LEU A 30 -0.42 10.56 -0.12
CA LEU A 30 -0.94 11.92 -0.01
C LEU A 30 -0.04 12.86 0.81
N ARG A 31 0.77 12.32 1.73
CA ARG A 31 1.78 13.09 2.48
C ARG A 31 3.11 13.21 1.75
N GLY A 32 3.21 12.73 0.51
CA GLY A 32 4.37 12.85 -0.36
C GLY A 32 5.45 11.78 -0.16
N PHE A 33 5.13 10.66 0.49
CA PHE A 33 6.04 9.52 0.54
C PHE A 33 5.99 8.75 -0.79
N LYS A 34 7.12 8.15 -1.19
CA LYS A 34 7.13 7.07 -2.17
C LYS A 34 6.70 5.78 -1.48
N VAL A 35 5.62 5.18 -1.97
CA VAL A 35 4.97 4.04 -1.33
C VAL A 35 5.14 2.81 -2.19
N VAL A 36 5.70 1.76 -1.63
CA VAL A 36 5.76 0.43 -2.26
C VAL A 36 4.82 -0.49 -1.51
N VAL A 37 3.97 -1.22 -2.24
CA VAL A 37 3.03 -2.19 -1.65
C VAL A 37 3.22 -3.55 -2.31
N PRO A 38 3.85 -4.52 -1.61
CA PRO A 38 3.88 -5.91 -2.02
C PRO A 38 2.48 -6.52 -1.91
N VAL A 39 1.89 -6.94 -3.04
CA VAL A 39 0.52 -7.50 -3.05
C VAL A 39 0.44 -8.86 -2.33
N ASP A 40 1.56 -9.56 -2.23
CA ASP A 40 1.76 -10.80 -1.47
C ASP A 40 2.01 -10.55 0.03
N GLY A 41 2.16 -9.28 0.44
CA GLY A 41 2.33 -8.86 1.83
C GLY A 41 1.07 -8.25 2.46
N MET A 42 -0.09 -8.29 1.79
CA MET A 42 -1.36 -7.82 2.32
C MET A 42 -2.41 -8.94 2.38
N SER A 43 -3.22 -8.92 3.42
CA SER A 43 -4.29 -9.90 3.61
C SER A 43 -5.54 -9.28 4.25
N SER A 44 -6.69 -9.89 4.02
CA SER A 44 -7.96 -9.57 4.63
C SER A 44 -8.68 -10.85 5.06
N LEU A 45 -9.51 -10.72 6.10
CA LEU A 45 -10.42 -11.80 6.49
C LEU A 45 -11.57 -11.86 5.47
N ASN A 46 -11.90 -13.07 5.00
CA ASN A 46 -13.05 -13.31 4.13
C ASN A 46 -14.35 -13.39 4.95
N LEU A 47 -14.74 -12.26 5.55
CA LEU A 47 -15.97 -12.13 6.34
C LEU A 47 -17.05 -11.51 5.47
N ASN A 48 -17.71 -12.36 4.66
CA ASN A 48 -18.79 -11.98 3.72
C ASN A 48 -18.40 -10.93 2.67
N THR A 49 -17.10 -10.73 2.46
CA THR A 49 -16.56 -9.77 1.50
C THR A 49 -15.38 -10.42 0.77
N LEU A 50 -15.57 -10.65 -0.53
CA LEU A 50 -14.58 -11.26 -1.41
C LEU A 50 -13.72 -10.18 -2.09
N TYR A 51 -12.50 -10.56 -2.48
CA TYR A 51 -11.61 -9.77 -3.34
C TYR A 51 -11.08 -8.46 -2.71
N LEU A 52 -11.01 -8.35 -1.38
CA LEU A 52 -10.55 -7.13 -0.71
C LEU A 52 -9.08 -6.79 -1.03
N GLU A 53 -8.23 -7.78 -1.15
CA GLU A 53 -6.84 -7.65 -1.58
C GLU A 53 -6.77 -7.15 -3.02
N GLN A 54 -7.58 -7.73 -3.92
CA GLN A 54 -7.64 -7.32 -5.32
C GLN A 54 -8.20 -5.90 -5.48
N TYR A 55 -9.24 -5.55 -4.72
CA TYR A 55 -9.76 -4.19 -4.67
C TYR A 55 -8.70 -3.21 -4.18
N THR A 56 -7.95 -3.57 -3.14
CA THR A 56 -6.87 -2.73 -2.59
C THR A 56 -5.77 -2.50 -3.62
N ALA A 57 -5.32 -3.56 -4.31
CA ALA A 57 -4.36 -3.43 -5.40
C ALA A 57 -4.89 -2.51 -6.50
N TRP A 58 -6.11 -2.75 -6.99
CA TRP A 58 -6.71 -1.92 -8.02
C TRP A 58 -6.84 -0.46 -7.58
N HIS A 59 -7.34 -0.20 -6.37
CA HIS A 59 -7.54 1.15 -5.84
C HIS A 59 -6.22 1.90 -5.71
N LEU A 60 -5.16 1.25 -5.20
CA LEU A 60 -3.85 1.87 -5.06
C LEU A 60 -3.18 2.15 -6.41
N ALA A 61 -3.40 1.29 -7.42
CA ALA A 61 -2.84 1.45 -8.76
C ALA A 61 -3.62 2.43 -9.66
N ASN A 62 -4.87 2.74 -9.35
CA ASN A 62 -5.75 3.55 -10.20
C ASN A 62 -6.32 4.79 -9.50
N GLY A 63 -6.18 4.88 -8.18
CA GLY A 63 -6.69 5.99 -7.37
C GLY A 63 -6.08 7.31 -7.82
N PRO A 64 -6.89 8.35 -8.11
CA PRO A 64 -6.38 9.67 -8.43
C PRO A 64 -5.39 10.15 -7.36
N VAL A 65 -4.30 10.80 -7.77
CA VAL A 65 -3.19 11.24 -6.90
C VAL A 65 -2.31 10.09 -6.38
N LEU A 66 -2.84 8.89 -6.11
CA LEU A 66 -2.08 7.74 -5.61
C LEU A 66 -1.13 7.18 -6.66
N VAL A 67 -1.58 7.11 -7.92
CA VAL A 67 -0.82 6.54 -9.04
C VAL A 67 0.56 7.18 -9.25
N ALA A 68 0.75 8.43 -8.82
CA ALA A 68 2.03 9.14 -8.96
C ALA A 68 3.06 8.73 -7.89
N ASN A 69 2.62 8.11 -6.79
CA ASN A 69 3.44 7.87 -5.61
C ASN A 69 3.39 6.43 -5.08
N VAL A 70 2.47 5.59 -5.57
CA VAL A 70 2.36 4.18 -5.19
C VAL A 70 2.89 3.27 -6.29
N THR A 71 3.69 2.28 -5.92
CA THR A 71 4.15 1.20 -6.78
C THR A 71 3.74 -0.14 -6.19
N LEU A 72 2.98 -0.93 -6.94
CA LEU A 72 2.68 -2.31 -6.57
C LEU A 72 3.82 -3.23 -6.98
N THR A 73 4.11 -4.23 -6.16
CA THR A 73 5.18 -5.21 -6.41
C THR A 73 4.83 -6.56 -5.78
N LYS A 74 5.78 -7.49 -5.82
CA LYS A 74 5.85 -8.64 -4.92
C LYS A 74 7.08 -8.54 -4.03
N THR A 75 7.07 -9.25 -2.91
CA THR A 75 8.13 -9.17 -1.91
C THR A 75 9.47 -9.66 -2.47
N ASP A 76 9.44 -10.69 -3.32
CA ASP A 76 10.61 -11.26 -4.01
C ASP A 76 11.21 -10.34 -5.11
N MET A 77 10.49 -9.30 -5.52
CA MET A 77 10.96 -8.31 -6.51
C MET A 77 11.74 -7.16 -5.87
N ILE A 78 11.70 -7.01 -4.55
CA ILE A 78 12.42 -5.94 -3.83
C ILE A 78 13.90 -6.33 -3.67
N LYS A 79 14.82 -5.48 -4.14
CA LYS A 79 16.28 -5.69 -4.13
C LYS A 79 17.00 -4.52 -3.45
N PHE A 80 18.19 -4.79 -2.90
CA PHE A 80 19.05 -3.80 -2.22
C PHE A 80 20.47 -3.81 -2.80
#